data_AF-A0A2D3VVP5-F1
#
_entry.id   AF-A0A2D3VVP5-F1
#
_cell.length_a   1.000
_cell.length_b   1.000
_cell.length_c   1.000
_cell.angle_alpha   90.00
_cell.angle_beta   90.00
_cell.angle_gamma   90.00
#
_symmetry.space_group_name_H-M   'P 1'
#
loop_
_entity.id
_entity.type
_entity.pdbx_description
1 polymer ?
#
loop_
_entity_poly.entity_id
_entity_poly.type
_entity_poly.pdbx_seq_one_letter_code
_entity_poly.pdbx_strand_id
1 'polypeptide(L)'
;MNKSKEDLIKAFLVSANNLCKEVLLNDLKDLQIAGYSYSSKEAVEELGLDADLVHHLVEDYVAQVMKSIYTFADYLLELKIAQKANTTLDYTPLRELAHKNLGVARNLRIKDAEKLLYELMKKDDLEYLELCIQALQACTIKLKPVCAYNTVTMIKIKKTL
;
A
#
# COMPACT_ATOMS: atom_id res chain seq x y z
N MET A 1 -19.33 20.35 -15.89
CA MET A 1 -18.91 20.74 -14.53
C MET A 1 -17.57 20.11 -14.23
N ASN A 2 -16.52 20.91 -13.99
CA ASN A 2 -15.27 20.38 -13.45
C ASN A 2 -15.50 19.94 -12.00
N LYS A 3 -15.17 18.69 -11.67
CA LYS A 3 -15.23 18.21 -10.28
C LYS A 3 -14.19 18.96 -9.43
N SER A 4 -14.55 19.35 -8.21
CA SER A 4 -13.59 19.98 -7.30
C SER A 4 -12.52 18.96 -6.87
N LYS A 5 -11.35 19.43 -6.39
CA LYS A 5 -10.31 18.56 -5.84
C LYS A 5 -10.85 17.68 -4.70
N GLU A 6 -11.72 18.23 -3.88
CA GLU A 6 -12.36 17.51 -2.78
C GLU A 6 -13.25 16.38 -3.27
N ASP A 7 -14.03 16.61 -4.34
CA ASP A 7 -14.87 15.57 -4.94
C ASP A 7 -14.04 14.42 -5.51
N LEU A 8 -12.88 14.74 -6.10
CA LEU A 8 -11.94 13.75 -6.62
C LEU A 8 -11.32 12.92 -5.50
N ILE A 9 -10.91 13.55 -4.39
CA ILE A 9 -10.38 12.84 -3.22
C ILE A 9 -11.45 11.96 -2.58
N LYS A 10 -12.69 12.45 -2.44
CA LYS A 10 -13.81 11.64 -1.94
C LYS A 10 -14.07 10.43 -2.81
N ALA A 11 -14.13 10.61 -4.14
CA ALA A 11 -14.29 9.50 -5.07
C ALA A 11 -13.14 8.49 -4.98
N PHE A 12 -11.91 8.98 -4.84
CA PHE A 12 -10.71 8.15 -4.65
C PHE A 12 -10.79 7.30 -3.38
N LEU A 13 -11.23 7.88 -2.26
CA LEU A 13 -11.45 7.16 -1.01
C LEU A 13 -12.61 6.16 -1.10
N VAL A 14 -13.73 6.52 -1.74
CA VAL A 14 -14.87 5.61 -1.93
C VAL A 14 -14.43 4.38 -2.73
N SER A 15 -13.68 4.58 -3.81
CA SER A 15 -13.14 3.48 -4.61
C SER A 15 -12.22 2.57 -3.80
N ALA A 16 -11.33 3.15 -2.99
CA ALA A 16 -10.45 2.37 -2.12
C ALA A 16 -11.23 1.57 -1.06
N ASN A 17 -12.28 2.16 -0.46
CA ASN A 17 -13.12 1.46 0.50
C ASN A 17 -13.85 0.27 -0.11
N ASN A 18 -14.36 0.41 -1.33
CA ASN A 18 -15.03 -0.68 -2.03
C ASN A 18 -14.06 -1.82 -2.35
N LEU A 19 -12.88 -1.49 -2.91
CA LEU A 19 -11.83 -2.47 -3.20
C LEU A 19 -11.35 -3.18 -1.93
N CYS A 20 -11.10 -2.45 -0.85
CA CYS A 20 -10.76 -3.04 0.45
C CYS A 20 -11.82 -4.02 0.93
N LYS A 21 -13.11 -3.65 0.84
CA LYS A 21 -14.20 -4.54 1.28
C LYS A 21 -14.23 -5.83 0.46
N GLU A 22 -14.14 -5.71 -0.87
CA GLU A 22 -14.18 -6.86 -1.77
C GLU A 22 -13.00 -7.80 -1.52
N VAL A 23 -11.77 -7.27 -1.60
CA VAL A 23 -10.55 -8.09 -1.52
C VAL A 23 -10.31 -8.62 -0.10
N LEU A 24 -10.50 -7.79 0.95
CA LEU A 24 -10.18 -8.21 2.31
C LEU A 24 -11.23 -9.12 2.94
N LEU A 25 -12.50 -9.08 2.49
CA LEU A 25 -13.54 -9.95 3.04
C LEU A 25 -13.65 -11.28 2.29
N ASN A 26 -13.20 -11.33 1.03
CA ASN A 26 -13.31 -12.53 0.22
C ASN A 26 -11.95 -13.21 0.05
N ASP A 27 -11.03 -12.55 -0.64
CA ASP A 27 -9.80 -13.19 -1.14
C ASP A 27 -8.67 -13.22 -0.11
N LEU A 28 -8.60 -12.21 0.77
CA LEU A 28 -7.59 -12.06 1.83
C LEU A 28 -8.18 -12.15 3.24
N LYS A 29 -9.30 -12.87 3.38
CA LYS A 29 -10.04 -12.98 4.66
C LYS A 29 -9.21 -13.58 5.80
N ASP A 30 -8.28 -14.46 5.46
CA ASP A 30 -7.36 -15.13 6.39
C ASP A 30 -6.40 -14.15 7.07
N LEU A 31 -6.12 -13.00 6.44
CA LEU A 31 -5.30 -11.95 7.04
C LEU A 31 -6.02 -11.24 8.19
N GLN A 32 -7.35 -11.30 8.29
CA GLN A 32 -8.14 -10.69 9.37
C GLN A 32 -7.86 -9.19 9.57
N ILE A 33 -7.82 -8.42 8.47
CA ILE A 33 -7.52 -6.96 8.49
C ILE A 33 -8.65 -6.07 7.98
N ALA A 34 -9.78 -6.64 7.52
CA ALA A 34 -10.88 -5.87 6.92
C ALA A 34 -11.49 -4.79 7.85
N GLY A 35 -11.48 -5.03 9.17
CA GLY A 35 -11.99 -4.11 10.19
C GLY A 35 -10.93 -3.23 10.86
N TYR A 36 -9.67 -3.30 10.42
CA TYR A 36 -8.60 -2.55 11.07
C TYR A 36 -8.74 -1.04 10.82
N SER A 37 -8.52 -0.27 11.87
CA SER A 37 -8.43 1.20 11.83
C SER A 37 -7.20 1.62 12.61
N TYR A 38 -6.29 2.31 11.93
CA TYR A 38 -5.06 2.79 12.53
C TYR A 38 -5.32 3.87 13.59
N SER A 39 -4.54 3.84 14.66
CA SER A 39 -4.41 4.90 15.65
C SER A 39 -2.94 5.16 15.92
N SER A 40 -2.51 6.43 15.90
CA SER A 40 -1.12 6.79 16.19
C SER A 40 -0.72 6.66 17.65
N LYS A 41 -1.65 6.35 18.56
CA LYS A 41 -1.37 6.29 20.02
C LYS A 41 -0.25 5.31 20.35
N GLU A 42 -0.31 4.09 19.82
CA GLU A 42 0.70 3.05 20.05
C GLU A 42 2.07 3.51 19.57
N ALA A 43 2.15 4.12 18.38
CA ALA A 43 3.40 4.66 17.84
C ALA A 43 3.93 5.86 18.65
N VAL A 44 3.05 6.77 19.11
CA VAL A 44 3.41 7.91 19.97
C VAL A 44 4.01 7.42 21.28
N GLU A 45 3.33 6.49 21.96
CA GLU A 45 3.75 5.95 23.25
C GLU A 45 5.07 5.18 23.15
N GLU A 46 5.22 4.30 22.15
CA GLU A 46 6.39 3.44 22.04
C GLU A 46 7.62 4.12 21.44
N LEU A 47 7.43 5.09 20.54
CA LEU A 47 8.55 5.85 19.97
C LEU A 47 8.99 7.03 20.86
N GLY A 48 8.18 7.41 21.85
CA GLY A 48 8.42 8.58 22.69
C GLY A 48 8.42 9.89 21.90
N LEU A 49 7.63 9.95 20.83
CA LEU A 49 7.51 11.11 19.94
C LEU A 49 6.18 11.82 20.17
N ASP A 50 6.12 13.11 19.88
CA ASP A 50 4.84 13.82 19.88
C ASP A 50 3.94 13.36 18.71
N ALA A 51 2.64 13.62 18.86
CA ALA A 51 1.64 13.17 17.90
C ALA A 51 1.77 13.82 16.51
N ASP A 52 2.27 15.06 16.44
CA ASP A 52 2.42 15.78 15.17
C ASP A 52 3.59 15.19 14.37
N LEU A 53 4.69 14.86 15.05
CA LEU A 53 5.80 14.16 14.41
C LEU A 53 5.39 12.78 13.88
N VAL A 54 4.66 11.99 14.67
CA VAL A 54 4.12 10.69 14.20
C VAL A 54 3.15 10.90 13.03
N HIS A 55 2.35 11.97 13.04
CA HIS A 55 1.47 12.29 11.93
C HIS A 55 2.25 12.51 10.63
N HIS A 56 3.33 13.29 10.67
CA HIS A 56 4.19 13.53 9.51
C HIS A 56 4.91 12.26 9.04
N LEU A 57 5.40 11.43 9.97
CA LEU A 57 5.99 10.14 9.60
C LEU A 57 5.00 9.22 8.88
N VAL A 58 3.72 9.25 9.28
CA VAL A 58 2.65 8.52 8.57
C VAL A 58 2.40 9.10 7.17
N GLU A 59 2.46 10.43 7.00
CA GLU A 59 2.33 11.05 5.67
C GLU A 59 3.49 10.67 4.75
N ASP A 60 4.72 10.67 5.27
CA ASP A 60 5.93 10.23 4.55
C ASP A 60 5.83 8.76 4.16
N TYR A 61 5.39 7.91 5.09
CA TYR A 61 5.11 6.50 4.83
C TYR A 61 4.09 6.33 3.70
N VAL A 62 2.97 7.05 3.75
CA VAL A 62 1.94 7.00 2.71
C VAL A 62 2.53 7.39 1.35
N ALA A 63 3.31 8.47 1.29
CA ALA A 63 3.95 8.90 0.06
C ALA A 63 4.95 7.85 -0.47
N GLN A 64 5.71 7.20 0.41
CA GLN A 64 6.64 6.13 0.08
C GLN A 64 5.93 4.87 -0.45
N VAL A 65 4.90 4.40 0.25
CA VAL A 65 4.15 3.19 -0.16
C VAL A 65 3.41 3.43 -1.46
N MET A 66 2.80 4.59 -1.66
CA MET A 66 2.14 4.93 -2.93
C MET A 66 3.10 4.91 -4.11
N LYS A 67 4.37 5.31 -3.94
CA LYS A 67 5.41 5.13 -4.96
C LYS A 67 5.76 3.66 -5.15
N SER A 68 5.98 2.95 -4.05
CA SER A 68 6.34 1.52 -4.05
C SER A 68 5.29 0.66 -4.74
N ILE A 69 4.00 1.00 -4.66
CA ILE A 69 2.91 0.29 -5.34
C ILE A 69 3.11 0.26 -6.87
N TYR A 70 3.59 1.34 -7.48
CA TYR A 70 3.92 1.32 -8.91
C TYR A 70 5.10 0.40 -9.20
N THR A 71 6.14 0.46 -8.39
CA THR A 71 7.31 -0.42 -8.54
C THR A 71 6.97 -1.89 -8.29
N PHE A 72 6.08 -2.20 -7.35
CA PHE A 72 5.56 -3.55 -7.14
C PHE A 72 4.81 -4.06 -8.37
N ALA A 73 3.98 -3.21 -8.99
CA ALA A 73 3.26 -3.57 -10.21
C ALA A 73 4.23 -3.86 -11.37
N ASP A 74 5.30 -3.07 -11.51
CA ASP A 74 6.35 -3.28 -12.51
C ASP A 74 7.06 -4.64 -12.29
N TYR A 75 7.50 -4.94 -11.05
CA TYR A 75 8.11 -6.23 -10.73
C TYR A 75 7.16 -7.42 -10.91
N LEU A 76 5.88 -7.26 -10.56
CA LEU A 76 4.90 -8.32 -10.75
C LEU A 76 4.65 -8.59 -12.24
N LEU A 77 4.66 -7.54 -13.08
CA LEU A 77 4.58 -7.68 -14.52
C LEU A 77 5.79 -8.45 -15.08
N GLU A 78 7.00 -8.10 -14.65
CA GLU A 78 8.23 -8.82 -15.03
C GLU A 78 8.16 -10.31 -14.66
N LEU A 79 7.71 -10.63 -13.44
CA LEU A 79 7.49 -12.02 -12.99
C LEU A 79 6.45 -12.75 -13.86
N LYS A 80 5.33 -12.11 -14.18
CA LYS A 80 4.29 -12.70 -15.06
C LYS A 80 4.82 -12.92 -16.49
N ILE A 81 5.66 -12.04 -17.01
CA ILE A 81 6.31 -12.21 -18.31
C ILE A 81 7.27 -13.41 -18.27
N ALA A 82 8.12 -13.49 -17.24
CA ALA A 82 9.05 -14.59 -17.04
C ALA A 82 8.32 -15.94 -16.89
N GLN A 83 7.20 -15.97 -16.16
CA GLN A 83 6.35 -17.15 -16.00
C GLN A 83 5.82 -17.65 -17.35
N LYS A 84 5.31 -16.73 -18.18
CA LYS A 84 4.82 -17.06 -19.54
C LYS A 84 5.93 -17.54 -20.46
N ALA A 85 7.14 -16.99 -20.29
CA ALA A 85 8.33 -17.39 -21.03
C ALA A 85 8.97 -18.69 -20.51
N ASN A 86 8.42 -19.30 -19.44
CA ASN A 86 9.00 -20.44 -18.73
C ASN A 86 10.47 -20.22 -18.32
N THR A 87 10.80 -18.99 -17.93
CA THR A 87 12.12 -18.63 -17.39
C THR A 87 12.11 -18.62 -15.87
N THR A 88 13.29 -18.65 -15.26
CA THR A 88 13.44 -18.53 -13.80
C THR A 88 12.76 -17.25 -13.29
N LEU A 89 11.94 -17.40 -12.25
CA LEU A 89 11.27 -16.29 -11.57
C LEU A 89 12.18 -15.73 -10.49
N ASP A 90 12.57 -14.46 -10.60
CA ASP A 90 13.34 -13.78 -9.57
C ASP A 90 12.46 -12.84 -8.74
N TYR A 91 12.06 -13.30 -7.57
CA TYR A 91 11.26 -12.53 -6.62
C TYR A 91 12.09 -11.55 -5.78
N THR A 92 13.42 -11.58 -5.89
CA THR A 92 14.32 -10.81 -5.02
C THR A 92 13.99 -9.31 -4.99
N PRO A 93 13.82 -8.62 -6.15
CA PRO A 93 13.52 -7.19 -6.14
C PRO A 93 12.20 -6.85 -5.43
N LEU A 94 11.16 -7.66 -5.66
CA LEU A 94 9.85 -7.51 -5.03
C LEU A 94 9.96 -7.70 -3.51
N ARG A 95 10.63 -8.76 -3.06
CA ARG A 95 10.78 -9.08 -1.63
C ARG A 95 11.63 -8.05 -0.89
N GLU A 96 12.69 -7.54 -1.51
CA GLU A 96 13.50 -6.46 -0.92
C GLU A 96 12.71 -5.16 -0.75
N LEU A 97 11.90 -4.79 -1.75
CA LEU A 97 11.03 -3.62 -1.65
C LEU A 97 9.95 -3.81 -0.58
N ALA A 98 9.36 -5.01 -0.48
CA ALA A 98 8.42 -5.36 0.57
C ALA A 98 9.06 -5.27 1.96
N HIS A 99 10.27 -5.80 2.12
CA HIS A 99 11.00 -5.75 3.39
C HIS A 99 11.28 -4.32 3.86
N LYS A 100 11.71 -3.42 2.95
CA LYS A 100 11.96 -2.01 3.27
C LYS A 100 10.68 -1.32 3.77
N ASN A 101 9.57 -1.49 3.06
CA ASN A 101 8.29 -0.92 3.47
C ASN A 101 7.75 -1.55 4.76
N LEU A 102 7.98 -2.85 4.97
CA LEU A 102 7.58 -3.57 6.18
C LEU A 102 8.26 -3.01 7.42
N GLY A 103 9.55 -2.65 7.32
CA GLY A 103 10.28 -2.02 8.42
C GLY A 103 9.63 -0.71 8.88
N VAL A 104 9.23 0.15 7.94
CA VAL A 104 8.57 1.43 8.26
C VAL A 104 7.17 1.20 8.81
N ALA A 105 6.38 0.30 8.19
CA ALA A 105 5.05 -0.05 8.66
C ALA A 105 5.06 -0.55 10.11
N ARG A 106 6.03 -1.42 10.44
CA ARG A 106 6.26 -1.90 11.81
C ARG A 106 6.58 -0.76 12.75
N ASN A 107 7.54 0.10 12.41
CA ASN A 107 7.93 1.22 13.27
C ASN A 107 6.75 2.15 13.59
N LEU A 108 5.82 2.31 12.66
CA LEU A 108 4.61 3.11 12.82
C LEU A 108 3.39 2.30 13.29
N ARG A 109 3.53 0.99 13.56
CA ARG A 109 2.45 0.08 14.00
C ARG A 109 1.24 0.06 13.05
N ILE A 110 1.49 0.07 11.74
CA ILE A 110 0.46 0.04 10.69
C ILE A 110 0.15 -1.43 10.34
N LYS A 111 -0.61 -2.09 11.23
CA LYS A 111 -0.78 -3.56 11.28
C LYS A 111 -1.37 -4.20 10.02
N ASP A 112 -2.25 -3.51 9.30
CA ASP A 112 -2.79 -3.99 8.04
C ASP A 112 -1.71 -4.06 6.95
N ALA A 113 -0.94 -3.00 6.80
CA ALA A 113 0.18 -2.97 5.88
C ALA A 113 1.27 -3.97 6.26
N GLU A 114 1.55 -4.15 7.56
CA GLU A 114 2.51 -5.15 8.03
C GLU A 114 2.17 -6.55 7.52
N LYS A 115 0.90 -6.97 7.65
CA LYS A 115 0.44 -8.28 7.19
C LYS A 115 0.55 -8.42 5.67
N LEU A 116 0.10 -7.42 4.93
CA LEU A 116 0.16 -7.43 3.47
C LEU A 116 1.60 -7.47 2.94
N LEU A 117 2.50 -6.66 3.51
CA LEU A 117 3.91 -6.63 3.14
C LEU A 117 4.64 -7.92 3.53
N TYR A 118 4.23 -8.56 4.63
CA TYR A 118 4.75 -9.87 5.01
C TYR A 118 4.37 -10.95 4.00
N GLU A 119 3.13 -10.94 3.51
CA GLU A 119 2.69 -11.86 2.45
C GLU A 119 3.49 -11.65 1.15
N LEU A 120 3.72 -10.39 0.75
CA LEU A 120 4.55 -10.04 -0.41
C LEU A 120 6.00 -10.57 -0.29
N MET A 121 6.52 -10.71 0.92
CA MET A 121 7.86 -11.27 1.14
C MET A 121 7.92 -12.80 1.03
N LYS A 122 6.80 -13.49 1.22
CA LYS A 122 6.77 -14.94 1.54
C LYS A 122 6.05 -15.80 0.51
N LYS A 123 5.13 -15.24 -0.25
CA LYS A 123 4.32 -15.98 -1.23
C LYS A 123 4.91 -15.85 -2.63
N ASP A 124 4.64 -16.85 -3.44
CA ASP A 124 5.09 -16.92 -4.84
C ASP A 124 3.91 -16.90 -5.84
N ASP A 125 2.70 -17.07 -5.34
CA ASP A 125 1.47 -17.00 -6.14
C ASP A 125 1.25 -15.57 -6.64
N LEU A 126 1.43 -15.36 -7.95
CA LEU A 126 1.41 -14.04 -8.57
C LEU A 126 0.02 -13.38 -8.52
N GLU A 127 -1.07 -14.16 -8.50
CA GLU A 127 -2.44 -13.62 -8.39
C GLU A 127 -2.68 -13.15 -6.95
N TYR A 128 -2.28 -13.96 -5.97
CA TYR A 128 -2.36 -13.59 -4.56
C TYR A 128 -1.49 -12.37 -4.22
N LEU A 129 -0.28 -12.28 -4.78
CA LEU A 129 0.59 -11.11 -4.62
C LEU A 129 -0.05 -9.85 -5.22
N GLU A 130 -0.74 -9.96 -6.35
CA GLU A 130 -1.49 -8.85 -6.94
C GLU A 130 -2.58 -8.32 -6.00
N LEU A 131 -3.36 -9.24 -5.42
CA LEU A 131 -4.40 -8.90 -4.44
C LEU A 131 -3.80 -8.21 -3.21
N CYS A 132 -2.64 -8.67 -2.73
CA CYS A 132 -1.93 -8.03 -1.62
C CYS A 132 -1.51 -6.59 -1.96
N ILE A 133 -1.02 -6.33 -3.19
CA ILE A 133 -0.65 -4.98 -3.65
C ILE A 133 -1.88 -4.07 -3.75
N GLN A 134 -2.98 -4.58 -4.31
CA GLN A 134 -4.24 -3.85 -4.42
C GLN A 134 -4.82 -3.49 -3.04
N ALA A 135 -4.81 -4.45 -2.12
CA ALA A 135 -5.22 -4.22 -0.73
C ALA A 135 -4.30 -3.21 -0.02
N LEU A 136 -2.98 -3.29 -0.22
CA LEU A 136 -2.02 -2.35 0.35
C LEU A 136 -2.27 -0.93 -0.14
N GLN A 137 -2.55 -0.77 -1.44
CA GLN A 137 -2.94 0.51 -2.02
C GLN A 137 -4.21 1.06 -1.37
N ALA A 138 -5.26 0.25 -1.29
CA ALA A 138 -6.53 0.67 -0.73
C ALA A 138 -6.40 1.05 0.77
N CYS A 139 -5.66 0.26 1.56
CA CYS A 139 -5.39 0.57 2.97
C CYS A 139 -4.60 1.87 3.12
N THR A 140 -3.58 2.09 2.27
CA THR A 140 -2.76 3.31 2.26
C THR A 140 -3.60 4.56 1.92
N ILE A 141 -4.53 4.44 0.97
CA ILE A 141 -5.46 5.52 0.63
C ILE A 141 -6.39 5.83 1.81
N LYS A 142 -6.95 4.80 2.46
CA LYS A 142 -7.79 4.98 3.66
C LYS A 142 -7.05 5.68 4.79
N LEU A 143 -5.76 5.37 4.97
CA LEU A 143 -4.92 5.92 6.03
C LEU A 143 -4.74 7.44 5.90
N LYS A 144 -4.40 7.95 4.71
CA LYS A 144 -4.29 9.40 4.43
C LYS A 144 -4.75 9.73 3.00
N PRO A 145 -6.06 9.93 2.77
CA PRO A 145 -6.62 10.08 1.42
C PRO A 145 -6.05 11.27 0.65
N VAL A 146 -5.86 12.41 1.33
CA VAL A 146 -5.33 13.63 0.73
C VAL A 146 -3.87 13.46 0.32
N CYS A 147 -3.03 12.91 1.21
CA CYS A 147 -1.61 12.65 0.93
C CYS A 147 -1.46 11.63 -0.21
N ALA A 148 -2.21 10.53 -0.16
CA ALA A 148 -2.18 9.49 -1.19
C ALA A 148 -2.60 10.05 -2.56
N TYR A 149 -3.69 10.82 -2.62
CA TYR A 149 -4.15 11.45 -3.86
C TYR A 149 -3.09 12.39 -4.43
N ASN A 150 -2.57 13.32 -3.62
CA ASN A 150 -1.54 14.26 -4.06
C ASN A 150 -0.30 13.53 -4.59
N THR A 151 0.15 12.47 -3.89
CA THR A 151 1.28 11.65 -4.32
C THR A 151 1.04 11.02 -5.70
N VAL A 152 -0.12 10.39 -5.92
CA VAL A 152 -0.47 9.80 -7.21
C VAL A 152 -0.54 10.85 -8.31
N THR A 153 -1.13 12.02 -8.04
CA THR A 153 -1.18 13.13 -9.00
C THR A 153 0.22 13.58 -9.40
N MET A 154 1.14 13.73 -8.45
CA MET A 154 2.53 14.10 -8.74
C MET A 154 3.26 13.05 -9.58
N ILE A 155 3.08 11.75 -9.27
CA ILE A 155 3.67 10.65 -10.06
C ILE A 155 3.17 10.72 -11.51
N LYS A 156 1.86 10.90 -11.70
CA LYS A 156 1.26 11.00 -13.04
C LYS A 156 1.82 12.18 -13.83
N ILE A 157 1.93 13.36 -13.21
CA ILE A 157 2.52 14.54 -13.86
C ILE A 157 3.95 14.27 -14.31
N LYS A 158 4.78 13.64 -13.46
CA LYS A 158 6.17 13.32 -13.80
C LYS A 158 6.33 12.30 -14.93
N LYS A 159 5.37 11.40 -15.13
CA LYS A 159 5.40 10.42 -16.24
C LYS A 159 4.94 11.02 -17.58
N THR A 160 4.28 12.17 -17.57
CA THR A 160 3.76 12.85 -18.77
C THR A 160 4.71 13.95 -19.29
N LEU A 161 5.74 14.30 -18.52
CA LEU A 161 6.83 15.21 -18.90
C LEU A 161 8.00 14.40 -19.48
#